data_AF-A0A9W7CZU9-F1
#
_entry.id   AF-A0A9W7CZU9-F1
#
_cell.length_a   1.000
_cell.length_b   1.000
_cell.length_c   1.000
_cell.angle_alpha   90.00
_cell.angle_beta   90.00
_cell.angle_gamma   90.00
#
_symmetry.space_group_name_H-M   'P 1'
#
loop_
_entity.id
_entity.type
_entity.pdbx_description
1 polymer ?
#
loop_
_entity_poly.entity_id
_entity_poly.type
_entity_poly.pdbx_seq_one_letter_code
_entity_poly.pdbx_strand_id
1 'polypeptide(L)'
;MGLYPFVKRHRPKAMVTSDAETVGHAVILFYKYAEVTAPLELKQEQQQLCERLGLVGRILISEEGINATLSSPSRAKIDEYIAFLCAHEVFAMRQEDFKYSFHAHESAPFVGLIIKHVKEIVSTGGVVARPDMTASDEERGYLTPQQFHEAMRQAVKDKENTVVLDVRAKKEFDVGRFQDAVDPEVKNFSEYYTFLQKRVDDMKDKKVLMYCTGGIRCEKASNFLRSQGVNDVHHLKGGIHKYLEAFPDGGFFRGKNFVFDKRVLMGAQNSNEIVGKCMECEAPYDEFSGRKVCTVCRDLVLVCDSCYYARHGEVHCADHQYLKHCYVTFLQYLPRLELLEHQKSLEMILADLLEDKGSSKNKRRSIRNQLNKIAARLEAIDADPEAAAAFLALDPRPIHCRTCGLDTCMGNCWGFWSDEVLPAPQN
;
A
#
# COMPACT_ATOMS: atom_id res chain seq x y z
N MET A 1 -48.45 -28.44 -30.02
CA MET A 1 -47.44 -29.20 -29.26
C MET A 1 -46.15 -29.18 -30.09
N GLY A 2 -45.02 -28.59 -29.73
CA GLY A 2 -44.61 -27.90 -28.53
C GLY A 2 -43.65 -26.74 -28.87
N LEU A 3 -43.62 -25.77 -27.97
CA LEU A 3 -42.80 -24.56 -28.02
C LEU A 3 -41.35 -24.90 -27.64
N TYR A 4 -40.39 -24.55 -28.49
CA TYR A 4 -39.00 -24.37 -28.11
C TYR A 4 -38.76 -22.88 -27.80
N PRO A 5 -38.29 -22.49 -26.60
CA PRO A 5 -38.06 -21.10 -26.28
C PRO A 5 -36.76 -20.60 -26.94
N PHE A 6 -36.91 -19.51 -27.68
CA PHE A 6 -35.84 -18.75 -28.33
C PHE A 6 -34.87 -18.20 -27.27
N VAL A 7 -33.61 -18.66 -27.29
CA VAL A 7 -32.55 -18.14 -26.42
C VAL A 7 -32.21 -16.71 -26.88
N LYS A 8 -32.61 -15.71 -26.09
CA LYS A 8 -32.20 -14.31 -26.29
C LYS A 8 -30.70 -14.18 -26.08
N ARG A 9 -29.94 -14.14 -27.18
CA ARG A 9 -28.55 -13.64 -27.19
C ARG A 9 -28.55 -12.22 -26.63
N HIS A 10 -28.01 -12.05 -25.43
CA HIS A 10 -27.74 -10.74 -24.86
C HIS A 10 -26.63 -10.08 -25.69
N ARG A 11 -27.01 -9.17 -26.58
CA ARG A 11 -26.08 -8.18 -27.11
C ARG A 11 -25.63 -7.28 -25.95
N PRO A 12 -24.33 -7.02 -25.74
CA PRO A 12 -23.92 -5.96 -24.83
C PRO A 12 -24.55 -4.65 -25.30
N LYS A 13 -25.24 -3.96 -24.40
CA LYS A 13 -25.80 -2.63 -24.66
C LYS A 13 -24.63 -1.72 -25.07
N ALA A 14 -24.77 -1.13 -26.25
CA ALA A 14 -23.92 -0.05 -26.71
C ALA A 14 -23.84 1.03 -25.62
N MET A 15 -22.61 1.36 -25.22
CA MET A 15 -22.34 2.46 -24.31
C MET A 15 -22.80 3.76 -24.97
N VAL A 16 -23.36 4.60 -24.11
CA VAL A 16 -23.92 5.92 -24.37
C VAL A 16 -22.99 6.75 -25.25
N THR A 17 -23.51 7.20 -26.39
CA THR A 17 -22.98 8.36 -27.13
C THR A 17 -23.40 9.61 -26.39
N SER A 18 -22.48 10.24 -25.68
CA SER A 18 -22.56 11.66 -25.32
C SER A 18 -21.14 12.22 -25.21
N ASP A 19 -20.79 13.13 -26.11
CA ASP A 19 -19.55 13.91 -26.16
C ASP A 19 -19.48 14.91 -25.00
N ALA A 20 -19.43 14.39 -23.78
CA ALA A 20 -18.86 15.09 -22.64
C ALA A 20 -17.56 14.35 -22.31
N GLU A 21 -16.41 14.97 -22.59
CA GLU A 21 -15.12 14.43 -22.19
C GLU A 21 -15.18 14.20 -20.67
N THR A 22 -15.27 12.94 -20.25
CA THR A 22 -15.24 12.59 -18.83
C THR A 22 -13.87 12.98 -18.31
N VAL A 23 -13.83 14.09 -17.58
CA VAL A 23 -12.63 14.59 -16.92
C VAL A 23 -12.07 13.51 -16.00
N GLY A 24 -10.87 13.02 -16.30
CA GLY A 24 -10.23 11.97 -15.51
C GLY A 24 -9.18 11.20 -16.28
N HIS A 25 -8.64 10.17 -15.62
CA HIS A 25 -7.61 9.29 -16.17
C HIS A 25 -8.04 7.83 -16.12
N ALA A 26 -7.88 7.12 -17.23
CA ALA A 26 -7.92 5.68 -17.26
C ALA A 26 -6.65 5.12 -16.62
N VAL A 27 -6.80 4.16 -15.71
CA VAL A 27 -5.69 3.52 -15.00
C VAL A 27 -5.71 2.02 -15.25
N ILE A 28 -4.53 1.47 -15.53
CA ILE A 28 -4.32 0.03 -15.63
C ILE A 28 -3.34 -0.45 -14.58
N LEU A 29 -3.61 -1.62 -14.02
CA LEU A 29 -2.72 -2.36 -13.13
C LEU A 29 -2.52 -3.77 -13.70
N PHE A 30 -1.27 -4.20 -13.85
CA PHE A 30 -0.96 -5.54 -14.31
C PHE A 30 0.41 -6.00 -13.79
N TYR A 31 0.62 -7.30 -13.86
CA TYR A 31 1.94 -7.91 -13.69
C TYR A 31 2.00 -9.16 -14.55
N LYS A 32 3.21 -9.58 -14.88
CA LYS A 32 3.48 -10.85 -15.55
C LYS A 32 4.83 -11.36 -15.07
N TYR A 33 4.82 -12.56 -14.48
CA TYR A 33 6.04 -13.34 -14.34
C TYR A 33 6.38 -13.96 -15.69
N ALA A 34 7.58 -13.68 -16.17
CA ALA A 34 8.15 -14.20 -17.41
C ALA A 34 9.68 -14.21 -17.26
N GLU A 35 10.36 -15.04 -18.04
CA GLU A 35 11.82 -14.97 -18.10
C GLU A 35 12.24 -13.79 -19.00
N VAL A 36 12.80 -12.75 -18.39
CA VAL A 36 13.29 -11.58 -19.09
C VAL A 36 14.81 -11.64 -19.14
N THR A 37 15.36 -11.96 -20.31
CA THR A 37 16.81 -12.13 -20.50
C THR A 37 17.57 -10.81 -20.55
N ALA A 38 16.94 -9.73 -21.04
CA ALA A 38 17.53 -8.40 -21.17
C ALA A 38 16.67 -7.33 -20.48
N PRO A 39 16.61 -7.29 -19.13
CA PRO A 39 15.72 -6.39 -18.39
C PRO A 39 16.04 -4.90 -18.60
N LEU A 40 17.30 -4.56 -18.92
CA LEU A 40 17.69 -3.19 -19.23
C LEU A 40 17.20 -2.73 -20.62
N GLU A 41 17.17 -3.64 -21.60
CA GLU A 41 16.63 -3.35 -22.93
C GLU A 41 15.11 -3.22 -22.87
N LEU A 42 14.44 -4.15 -22.17
CA LEU A 42 13.01 -4.05 -21.90
C LEU A 42 12.67 -2.73 -21.20
N LYS A 43 13.48 -2.29 -20.23
CA LYS A 43 13.28 -0.99 -19.58
C LYS A 43 13.31 0.16 -20.59
N GLN A 44 14.24 0.15 -21.55
CA GLN A 44 14.32 1.18 -22.59
C GLN A 44 13.12 1.14 -23.53
N GLU A 45 12.70 -0.06 -23.95
CA GLU A 45 11.51 -0.26 -24.78
C GLU A 45 10.25 0.29 -24.10
N GLN A 46 10.04 -0.08 -22.83
CA GLN A 46 8.90 0.40 -22.05
C GLN A 46 8.94 1.92 -21.83
N GLN A 47 10.13 2.50 -21.62
CA GLN A 47 10.30 3.95 -21.52
C GLN A 47 9.86 4.65 -22.81
N GLN A 48 10.39 4.23 -23.96
CA GLN A 48 10.07 4.83 -25.26
C GLN A 48 8.58 4.69 -25.61
N LEU A 49 7.99 3.53 -25.32
CA LEU A 49 6.57 3.29 -25.52
C LEU A 49 5.71 4.20 -24.65
N CYS A 50 5.98 4.27 -23.34
CA CYS A 50 5.21 5.11 -22.44
C CYS A 50 5.36 6.60 -22.77
N GLU A 51 6.56 7.08 -23.11
CA GLU A 51 6.80 8.47 -23.54
C GLU A 51 6.03 8.81 -24.82
N ARG A 52 6.11 7.94 -25.84
CA ARG A 52 5.37 8.11 -27.11
C ARG A 52 3.85 8.19 -26.87
N LEU A 53 3.36 7.41 -25.92
CA LEU A 53 1.94 7.35 -25.58
C LEU A 53 1.51 8.42 -24.56
N GLY A 54 2.43 9.18 -23.99
CA GLY A 54 2.15 10.15 -22.94
C GLY A 54 1.65 9.51 -21.64
N LEU A 55 2.06 8.28 -21.33
CA LEU A 55 1.64 7.57 -20.12
C LEU A 55 2.46 8.03 -18.91
N VAL A 56 1.79 8.14 -17.77
CA VAL A 56 2.41 8.32 -16.46
C VAL A 56 2.14 7.11 -15.60
N GLY A 57 2.95 6.88 -14.57
CA GLY A 57 2.81 5.70 -13.74
C GLY A 57 4.13 5.09 -13.32
N ARG A 58 4.08 3.81 -12.96
CA ARG A 58 5.19 3.07 -12.39
C ARG A 58 5.33 1.74 -13.07
N ILE A 59 6.55 1.39 -13.46
CA ILE A 59 6.89 0.08 -13.99
C ILE A 59 8.11 -0.44 -13.24
N LEU A 60 7.99 -1.65 -12.71
CA LEU A 60 9.09 -2.44 -12.16
C LEU A 60 9.40 -3.55 -13.15
N ILE A 61 10.67 -3.65 -13.53
CA ILE A 61 11.19 -4.68 -14.44
C ILE A 61 12.28 -5.44 -13.70
N SER A 62 12.26 -6.76 -13.85
CA SER A 62 13.29 -7.67 -13.36
C SER A 62 13.45 -8.81 -14.35
N GLU A 63 14.50 -9.59 -14.19
CA GLU A 63 14.69 -10.90 -14.82
C GLU A 63 13.49 -11.85 -14.59
N GLU A 64 12.73 -11.66 -13.50
CA GLU A 64 11.52 -12.44 -13.21
C GLU A 64 10.22 -11.88 -13.83
N GLY A 65 10.25 -10.73 -14.53
CA GLY A 65 9.09 -10.22 -15.25
C GLY A 65 8.85 -8.71 -15.14
N ILE A 66 7.57 -8.32 -15.20
CA ILE A 66 7.11 -6.92 -15.17
C ILE A 66 5.94 -6.73 -14.19
N ASN A 67 5.89 -5.59 -13.50
CA ASN A 67 4.77 -5.16 -12.67
C ASN A 67 4.55 -3.65 -12.87
N ALA A 68 3.33 -3.24 -13.20
CA ALA A 68 3.07 -1.87 -13.56
C ALA A 68 1.69 -1.37 -13.17
N THR A 69 1.65 -0.07 -12.87
CA THR A 69 0.43 0.72 -12.83
C THR A 69 0.63 1.95 -13.70
N LEU A 70 -0.17 2.09 -14.76
CA LEU A 70 -0.06 3.18 -15.74
C LEU A 70 -1.38 3.92 -15.87
N SER A 71 -1.30 5.19 -16.24
CA SER A 71 -2.42 6.10 -16.32
C SER A 71 -2.32 7.01 -17.53
N SER A 72 -3.46 7.36 -18.10
CA SER A 72 -3.58 8.34 -19.18
C SER A 72 -4.98 8.96 -19.19
N PRO A 73 -5.14 10.25 -19.55
CA PRO A 73 -6.44 10.83 -19.82
C PRO A 73 -7.10 10.21 -21.08
N SER A 74 -6.30 9.61 -21.97
CA SER A 74 -6.78 8.94 -23.17
C SER A 74 -6.86 7.43 -22.98
N ARG A 75 -8.10 6.90 -22.99
CA ARG A 75 -8.35 5.45 -22.98
C ARG A 75 -7.73 4.74 -24.19
N ALA A 76 -7.75 5.37 -25.36
CA ALA A 76 -7.15 4.79 -26.57
C ALA A 76 -5.64 4.54 -26.41
N LYS A 77 -4.91 5.42 -25.69
CA LYS A 77 -3.47 5.23 -25.41
C LYS A 77 -3.21 4.07 -24.45
N ILE A 78 -4.10 3.86 -23.49
CA ILE A 78 -4.06 2.67 -22.63
C ILE A 78 -4.30 1.40 -23.45
N ASP A 79 -5.30 1.41 -24.33
CA ASP A 79 -5.63 0.24 -25.15
C ASP A 79 -4.50 -0.08 -26.16
N GLU A 80 -3.80 0.93 -26.69
CA GLU A 80 -2.60 0.76 -27.53
C GLU A 80 -1.46 0.10 -26.75
N TYR A 81 -1.20 0.53 -25.51
CA TYR A 81 -0.19 -0.08 -24.64
C TYR A 81 -0.53 -1.54 -24.29
N ILE A 82 -1.81 -1.83 -24.06
CA ILE A 82 -2.28 -3.20 -23.82
C ILE A 82 -2.11 -4.07 -25.06
N ALA A 83 -2.47 -3.56 -26.24
CA ALA A 83 -2.29 -4.29 -27.49
C ALA A 83 -0.81 -4.64 -27.72
N PHE A 84 0.10 -3.73 -27.38
CA PHE A 84 1.53 -3.97 -27.41
C PHE A 84 1.94 -5.15 -26.52
N LEU A 85 1.54 -5.17 -25.24
CA LEU A 85 1.91 -6.25 -24.31
C LEU A 85 1.20 -7.58 -24.62
N CYS A 86 0.03 -7.55 -25.22
CA CYS A 86 -0.63 -8.75 -25.74
C CYS A 86 0.14 -9.37 -26.91
N ALA A 87 0.73 -8.53 -27.78
CA ALA A 87 1.53 -8.96 -28.93
C ALA A 87 3.02 -9.24 -28.60
N HIS A 88 3.50 -8.81 -27.44
CA HIS A 88 4.90 -8.93 -27.04
C HIS A 88 5.28 -10.40 -26.79
N GLU A 89 6.32 -10.89 -27.48
CA GLU A 89 6.70 -12.32 -27.50
C GLU A 89 6.95 -12.90 -26.10
N VAL A 90 7.66 -12.17 -25.23
CA VAL A 90 7.99 -12.63 -23.86
C VAL A 90 6.76 -12.69 -22.95
N PHE A 91 5.82 -11.76 -23.09
CA PHE A 91 4.73 -11.59 -22.13
C PHE A 91 3.43 -12.24 -22.58
N ALA A 92 3.12 -12.14 -23.87
CA ALA A 92 1.93 -12.69 -24.52
C ALA A 92 0.68 -12.55 -23.63
N MET A 93 0.48 -11.34 -23.10
CA MET A 93 -0.56 -11.11 -22.10
C MET A 93 -1.95 -11.22 -22.71
N ARG A 94 -2.94 -11.50 -21.87
CA ARG A 94 -4.35 -11.51 -22.25
C ARG A 94 -5.01 -10.23 -21.73
N GLN A 95 -6.09 -9.83 -22.37
CA GLN A 95 -6.92 -8.70 -21.93
C GLN A 95 -7.36 -8.81 -20.46
N GLU A 96 -7.61 -10.03 -19.98
CA GLU A 96 -8.01 -10.31 -18.59
C GLU A 96 -6.90 -10.07 -17.54
N ASP A 97 -5.64 -10.02 -17.96
CA ASP A 97 -4.50 -9.77 -17.06
C ASP A 97 -4.47 -8.31 -16.59
N PHE A 98 -5.09 -7.41 -17.36
CA PHE A 98 -5.19 -5.98 -17.08
C PHE A 98 -6.41 -5.66 -16.21
N LYS A 99 -6.15 -4.92 -15.14
CA LYS A 99 -7.16 -4.45 -14.19
C LYS A 99 -7.42 -2.98 -14.46
N TYR A 100 -8.66 -2.63 -14.77
CA TYR A 100 -9.03 -1.29 -15.22
C TYR A 100 -9.74 -0.53 -14.12
N SER A 101 -9.26 0.67 -13.85
CA SER A 101 -9.89 1.60 -12.92
C SER A 101 -9.87 3.01 -13.51
N PHE A 102 -10.64 3.92 -12.90
CA PHE A 102 -10.74 5.30 -13.35
C PHE A 102 -10.41 6.24 -12.20
N HIS A 103 -9.66 7.31 -12.49
CA HIS A 103 -9.40 8.40 -11.59
C HIS A 103 -10.19 9.62 -12.06
N ALA A 104 -11.31 9.92 -11.39
CA ALA A 104 -12.20 11.02 -11.75
C ALA A 104 -11.68 12.37 -11.24
N HIS A 105 -10.50 12.78 -11.71
CA HIS A 105 -9.87 14.05 -11.38
C HIS A 105 -8.99 14.53 -12.54
N GLU A 106 -8.89 15.85 -12.74
CA GLU A 106 -8.09 16.42 -13.84
C GLU A 106 -6.60 16.07 -13.72
N SER A 107 -6.05 16.17 -12.51
CA SER A 107 -4.67 15.79 -12.26
C SER A 107 -4.48 14.27 -12.32
N ALA A 108 -3.33 13.85 -12.84
CA ALA A 108 -3.02 12.44 -12.94
C ALA A 108 -2.83 11.80 -11.55
N PRO A 109 -3.15 10.50 -11.39
CA PRO A 109 -2.94 9.79 -10.14
C PRO A 109 -1.44 9.52 -9.85
N PHE A 110 -0.58 9.82 -10.83
CA PHE A 110 0.87 9.75 -10.74
C PHE A 110 1.47 11.09 -11.14
N VAL A 111 2.57 11.41 -10.50
CA VAL A 111 3.39 12.60 -10.73
C VAL A 111 4.02 12.59 -12.13
N GLY A 112 4.40 11.41 -12.59
CA GLY A 112 5.12 11.19 -13.82
C GLY A 112 5.38 9.71 -14.02
N LEU A 113 6.18 9.38 -15.03
CA LEU A 113 6.60 8.03 -15.35
C LEU A 113 7.87 7.66 -14.57
N ILE A 114 7.82 6.56 -13.82
CA ILE A 114 8.98 5.99 -13.12
C ILE A 114 9.14 4.54 -13.53
N ILE A 115 10.23 4.23 -14.24
CA ILE A 115 10.59 2.85 -14.59
C ILE A 115 11.87 2.45 -13.85
N LYS A 116 11.80 1.36 -13.07
CA LYS A 116 12.93 0.85 -12.29
C LYS A 116 13.27 -0.57 -12.70
N HIS A 117 14.56 -0.80 -12.90
CA HIS A 117 15.13 -2.15 -12.87
C HIS A 117 15.31 -2.55 -11.41
N VAL A 118 14.76 -3.69 -11.03
CA VAL A 118 14.74 -4.21 -9.66
C VAL A 118 15.10 -5.68 -9.66
N LYS A 119 15.54 -6.20 -8.51
CA LYS A 119 15.83 -7.63 -8.34
C LYS A 119 14.58 -8.51 -8.34
N GLU A 120 13.45 -7.93 -7.94
CA GLU A 120 12.17 -8.61 -7.84
C GLU A 120 11.06 -7.61 -8.17
N ILE A 121 10.10 -7.99 -9.03
CA ILE A 121 8.94 -7.15 -9.37
C ILE A 121 7.95 -7.00 -8.21
N VAL A 122 8.09 -7.86 -7.20
CA VAL A 122 7.57 -7.70 -5.86
C VAL A 122 8.61 -8.21 -4.86
N SER A 123 9.14 -7.31 -4.04
CA SER A 123 10.30 -7.64 -3.21
C SER A 123 9.92 -8.51 -2.02
N THR A 124 10.52 -9.70 -1.95
CA THR A 124 10.45 -10.62 -0.81
C THR A 124 11.67 -10.50 0.09
N GLY A 125 12.67 -9.72 -0.32
CA GLY A 125 13.99 -9.70 0.32
C GLY A 125 14.90 -10.82 -0.19
N GLY A 126 14.57 -11.41 -1.35
CA GLY A 126 15.32 -12.52 -1.95
C GLY A 126 15.11 -13.86 -1.24
N VAL A 127 14.07 -13.99 -0.42
CA VAL A 127 13.81 -15.21 0.36
C VAL A 127 12.91 -16.21 -0.37
N VAL A 128 12.21 -15.77 -1.42
CA VAL A 128 11.31 -16.62 -2.21
C VAL A 128 11.62 -16.52 -3.68
N ALA A 129 11.70 -17.70 -4.32
CA ALA A 129 11.89 -17.81 -5.75
C ALA A 129 10.68 -17.29 -6.55
N ARG A 130 10.90 -16.99 -7.83
CA ARG A 130 9.82 -16.69 -8.77
C ARG A 130 8.86 -17.90 -8.90
N PRO A 131 7.57 -17.67 -9.22
CA PRO A 131 6.63 -18.76 -9.46
C PRO A 131 7.01 -19.68 -10.62
N ASP A 132 6.53 -20.92 -10.56
CA ASP A 132 6.55 -21.82 -11.71
C ASP A 132 5.60 -21.28 -12.78
N MET A 133 6.18 -20.90 -13.93
CA MET A 133 5.46 -20.30 -15.05
C MET A 133 4.93 -21.36 -16.03
N THR A 134 5.29 -22.64 -15.82
CA THR A 134 4.83 -23.77 -16.64
C THR A 134 3.54 -24.39 -16.11
N ALA A 135 3.28 -24.24 -14.81
CA ALA A 135 2.07 -24.72 -14.15
C ALA A 135 0.81 -23.95 -14.57
N SER A 136 -0.31 -24.66 -14.70
CA SER A 136 -1.61 -24.07 -15.01
C SER A 136 -2.12 -23.17 -13.89
N ASP A 137 -3.14 -22.36 -14.18
CA ASP A 137 -3.79 -21.53 -13.15
C ASP A 137 -4.35 -22.41 -12.01
N GLU A 138 -4.93 -23.57 -12.34
CA GLU A 138 -5.47 -24.53 -11.38
C GLU A 138 -4.38 -25.15 -10.50
N GLU A 139 -3.26 -25.59 -11.10
CA GLU A 139 -2.11 -26.16 -10.35
C GLU A 139 -1.49 -25.14 -9.40
N ARG A 140 -1.52 -23.86 -9.79
CA ARG A 140 -1.08 -22.73 -8.97
C ARG A 140 -2.10 -22.31 -7.91
N GLY A 141 -3.29 -22.90 -7.92
CA GLY A 141 -4.34 -22.68 -6.92
C GLY A 141 -5.16 -21.41 -7.16
N TYR A 142 -5.22 -20.90 -8.38
CA TYR A 142 -6.04 -19.74 -8.69
C TYR A 142 -7.53 -20.03 -8.55
N LEU A 143 -8.24 -19.10 -7.91
CA LEU A 143 -9.70 -19.04 -7.90
C LEU A 143 -10.15 -17.77 -8.61
N THR A 144 -11.02 -17.90 -9.60
CA THR A 144 -11.77 -16.77 -10.15
C THR A 144 -12.54 -16.03 -9.03
N PRO A 145 -12.93 -14.75 -9.23
CA PRO A 145 -13.73 -14.03 -8.24
C PRO A 145 -14.95 -14.82 -7.73
N GLN A 146 -15.68 -15.50 -8.62
CA GLN A 146 -16.86 -16.29 -8.27
C GLN A 146 -16.50 -17.53 -7.44
N GLN A 147 -15.46 -18.27 -7.84
CA GLN A 147 -14.96 -19.42 -7.07
C GLN A 147 -14.44 -18.99 -5.70
N PHE A 148 -13.73 -17.86 -5.62
CA PHE A 148 -13.22 -17.32 -4.36
C PHE A 148 -14.38 -16.88 -3.46
N HIS A 149 -15.42 -16.24 -4.01
CA HIS A 149 -16.61 -15.87 -3.24
C HIS A 149 -17.32 -17.10 -2.65
N GLU A 150 -17.43 -18.19 -3.41
CA GLU A 150 -17.98 -19.43 -2.89
C GLU A 150 -17.07 -20.07 -1.84
N ALA A 151 -15.75 -20.05 -2.05
CA ALA A 151 -14.80 -20.52 -1.06
C ALA A 151 -14.88 -19.71 0.25
N MET A 152 -15.06 -18.39 0.17
CA MET A 152 -15.31 -17.53 1.34
C MET A 152 -16.63 -17.88 2.05
N ARG A 153 -17.69 -18.18 1.28
CA ARG A 153 -18.96 -18.63 1.86
C ARG A 153 -18.80 -19.91 2.67
N GLN A 154 -17.97 -20.84 2.21
CA GLN A 154 -17.64 -22.05 2.96
C GLN A 154 -16.72 -21.75 4.15
N ALA A 155 -15.71 -20.90 3.98
CA ALA A 155 -14.78 -20.48 5.04
C ALA A 155 -15.51 -19.89 6.26
N VAL A 156 -16.56 -19.09 6.03
CA VAL A 156 -17.37 -18.51 7.11
C VAL A 156 -18.11 -19.59 7.93
N LYS A 157 -18.44 -20.73 7.32
CA LYS A 157 -19.07 -21.87 8.00
C LYS A 157 -18.06 -22.80 8.67
N ASP A 158 -16.85 -22.88 8.13
CA ASP A 158 -15.80 -23.82 8.54
C ASP A 158 -14.51 -23.08 8.91
N LYS A 159 -14.62 -22.17 9.90
CA LYS A 159 -13.53 -21.30 10.35
C LYS A 159 -12.37 -22.07 11.00
N GLU A 160 -12.64 -23.26 11.53
CA GLU A 160 -11.61 -24.08 12.16
C GLU A 160 -10.67 -24.72 11.12
N ASN A 161 -11.18 -25.08 9.93
CA ASN A 161 -10.41 -25.74 8.88
C ASN A 161 -10.05 -24.82 7.69
N THR A 162 -10.44 -23.54 7.73
CA THR A 162 -10.09 -22.57 6.68
C THR A 162 -9.38 -21.36 7.26
N VAL A 163 -8.22 -21.01 6.69
CA VAL A 163 -7.45 -19.81 7.02
C VAL A 163 -7.55 -18.82 5.88
N VAL A 164 -8.03 -17.61 6.15
CA VAL A 164 -8.07 -16.52 5.18
C VAL A 164 -6.90 -15.58 5.45
N LEU A 165 -5.95 -15.50 4.52
CA LEU A 165 -4.75 -14.67 4.67
C LEU A 165 -4.82 -13.41 3.81
N ASP A 166 -4.63 -12.27 4.47
CA ASP A 166 -4.35 -11.00 3.80
C ASP A 166 -2.84 -10.88 3.54
N VAL A 167 -2.43 -11.01 2.28
CA VAL A 167 -1.01 -10.96 1.87
C VAL A 167 -0.54 -9.51 1.71
N ARG A 168 -1.15 -8.58 2.44
CA ARG A 168 -0.85 -7.15 2.37
C ARG A 168 -0.15 -6.64 3.64
N ALA A 169 0.22 -5.36 3.66
CA ALA A 169 0.70 -4.74 4.87
C ALA A 169 -0.46 -4.42 5.83
N LYS A 170 -0.17 -4.31 7.13
CA LYS A 170 -1.16 -3.98 8.17
C LYS A 170 -1.99 -2.73 7.85
N LYS A 171 -1.36 -1.66 7.36
CA LYS A 171 -2.09 -0.43 6.96
C LYS A 171 -3.14 -0.67 5.87
N GLU A 172 -2.92 -1.65 4.99
CA GLU A 172 -3.86 -2.00 3.93
C GLU A 172 -5.02 -2.85 4.50
N PHE A 173 -4.74 -3.70 5.49
CA PHE A 173 -5.71 -4.52 6.23
C PHE A 173 -6.60 -3.69 7.16
N ASP A 174 -6.04 -2.65 7.78
CA ASP A 174 -6.74 -1.79 8.74
C ASP A 174 -7.91 -1.03 8.08
N VAL A 175 -7.78 -0.64 6.80
CA VAL A 175 -8.81 0.13 6.08
C VAL A 175 -9.81 -0.71 5.28
N GLY A 176 -9.49 -1.97 5.02
CA GLY A 176 -10.41 -2.90 4.37
C GLY A 176 -9.82 -4.28 4.22
N ARG A 177 -10.64 -5.32 4.29
CA ARG A 177 -10.21 -6.72 4.33
C ARG A 177 -11.37 -7.65 4.02
N PHE A 178 -11.06 -8.90 3.68
CA PHE A 178 -12.09 -9.93 3.66
C PHE A 178 -12.52 -10.29 5.08
N GLN A 179 -13.78 -10.67 5.23
CA GLN A 179 -14.31 -11.19 6.49
C GLN A 179 -13.44 -12.34 7.01
N ASP A 180 -13.18 -12.36 8.32
CA ASP A 180 -12.39 -13.39 9.02
C ASP A 180 -10.92 -13.53 8.55
N ALA A 181 -10.40 -12.57 7.77
CA ALA A 181 -9.00 -12.55 7.37
C ALA A 181 -8.07 -12.31 8.57
N VAL A 182 -6.96 -13.05 8.60
CA VAL A 182 -5.89 -12.89 9.60
C VAL A 182 -5.16 -11.57 9.37
N ASP A 183 -5.00 -10.76 10.42
CA ASP A 183 -4.16 -9.57 10.39
C ASP A 183 -2.71 -10.00 10.17
N PRO A 184 -2.06 -9.55 9.09
CA PRO A 184 -0.68 -9.94 8.81
C PRO A 184 0.32 -9.35 9.79
N GLU A 185 -0.05 -8.30 10.56
CA GLU A 185 0.80 -7.63 11.56
C GLU A 185 2.17 -7.17 11.02
N VAL A 186 2.33 -7.14 9.69
CA VAL A 186 3.59 -6.74 9.04
C VAL A 186 3.48 -5.34 8.48
N LYS A 187 4.58 -4.60 8.59
CA LYS A 187 4.66 -3.26 8.00
C LYS A 187 4.92 -3.32 6.50
N ASN A 188 5.77 -4.27 6.10
CA ASN A 188 6.27 -4.40 4.73
C ASN A 188 6.14 -5.84 4.24
N PHE A 189 5.97 -6.04 2.93
CA PHE A 189 5.81 -7.38 2.36
C PHE A 189 7.03 -8.29 2.55
N SER A 190 8.25 -7.75 2.63
CA SER A 190 9.45 -8.55 2.95
C SER A 190 9.39 -9.23 4.32
N GLU A 191 8.69 -8.63 5.28
CA GLU A 191 8.50 -9.20 6.64
C GLU A 191 7.42 -10.31 6.64
N TYR A 192 6.59 -10.36 5.60
CA TYR A 192 5.46 -11.29 5.50
C TYR A 192 5.90 -12.76 5.57
N TYR A 193 7.08 -13.10 5.04
CA TYR A 193 7.58 -14.48 5.10
C TYR A 193 8.01 -14.89 6.50
N THR A 194 8.50 -13.96 7.32
CA THR A 194 8.72 -14.21 8.76
C THR A 194 7.40 -14.44 9.48
N PHE A 195 6.35 -13.70 9.12
CA PHE A 195 4.99 -13.93 9.62
C PHE A 195 4.46 -15.31 9.22
N LEU A 196 4.59 -15.71 7.95
CA LEU A 196 4.15 -17.00 7.44
C LEU A 196 4.90 -18.15 8.11
N GLN A 197 6.23 -18.06 8.21
CA GLN A 197 7.07 -19.12 8.76
C GLN A 197 6.66 -19.51 10.19
N LYS A 198 6.23 -18.54 11.00
CA LYS A 198 5.75 -18.77 12.37
C LYS A 198 4.38 -19.45 12.45
N ARG A 199 3.64 -19.50 11.35
CA ARG A 199 2.24 -19.98 11.26
C ARG A 199 2.06 -21.15 10.30
N VAL A 200 3.13 -21.63 9.66
CA VAL A 200 3.06 -22.75 8.70
C VAL A 200 2.36 -23.96 9.32
N ASP A 201 2.73 -24.32 10.55
CA ASP A 201 2.18 -25.50 11.22
C ASP A 201 0.67 -25.37 11.47
N ASP A 202 0.17 -24.16 11.73
CA ASP A 202 -1.26 -23.88 11.92
C ASP A 202 -2.08 -24.09 10.64
N MET A 203 -1.42 -24.16 9.48
CA MET A 203 -2.03 -24.20 8.16
C MET A 203 -1.87 -25.53 7.43
N LYS A 204 -1.00 -26.44 7.89
CA LYS A 204 -0.64 -27.67 7.15
C LYS A 204 -1.84 -28.52 6.73
N ASP A 205 -2.81 -28.67 7.63
CA ASP A 205 -4.01 -29.49 7.42
C ASP A 205 -5.27 -28.65 7.13
N LYS A 206 -5.09 -27.37 6.79
CA LYS A 206 -6.19 -26.42 6.56
C LYS A 206 -6.20 -25.94 5.12
N LYS A 207 -7.39 -25.56 4.68
CA LYS A 207 -7.56 -24.80 3.45
C LYS A 207 -7.08 -23.37 3.66
N VAL A 208 -6.18 -22.88 2.80
CA VAL A 208 -5.67 -21.51 2.85
C VAL A 208 -6.22 -20.71 1.68
N LEU A 209 -6.97 -19.65 1.98
CA LEU A 209 -7.48 -18.69 1.00
C LEU A 209 -6.70 -17.39 1.12
N MET A 210 -6.03 -16.96 0.05
CA MET A 210 -5.20 -15.75 0.08
C MET A 210 -5.66 -14.70 -0.90
N TYR A 211 -5.43 -13.45 -0.56
CA TYR A 211 -5.67 -12.33 -1.45
C TYR A 211 -4.66 -11.20 -1.21
N CYS A 212 -4.55 -10.33 -2.21
CA CYS A 212 -3.92 -9.01 -2.08
C CYS A 212 -4.60 -8.07 -3.09
N THR A 213 -4.09 -6.84 -3.25
CA THR A 213 -4.69 -5.82 -4.12
C THR A 213 -4.89 -6.30 -5.56
N GLY A 214 -3.85 -6.89 -6.17
CA GLY A 214 -3.85 -7.24 -7.60
C GLY A 214 -3.39 -8.66 -7.94
N GLY A 215 -3.03 -9.48 -6.94
CA GLY A 215 -2.62 -10.90 -7.13
C GLY A 215 -1.12 -11.18 -6.99
N ILE A 216 -0.25 -10.23 -7.37
CA ILE A 216 1.21 -10.47 -7.48
C ILE A 216 1.90 -10.99 -6.21
N ARG A 217 1.44 -10.57 -5.02
CA ARG A 217 2.00 -11.02 -3.73
C ARG A 217 1.58 -12.44 -3.39
N CYS A 218 0.35 -12.82 -3.73
CA CYS A 218 -0.17 -14.16 -3.49
C CYS A 218 0.60 -15.22 -4.26
N GLU A 219 1.11 -14.88 -5.44
CA GLU A 219 1.95 -15.75 -6.27
C GLU A 219 3.17 -16.27 -5.51
N LYS A 220 3.95 -15.36 -4.93
CA LYS A 220 5.14 -15.76 -4.15
C LYS A 220 4.76 -16.36 -2.80
N ALA A 221 3.73 -15.84 -2.13
CA ALA A 221 3.25 -16.40 -0.86
C ALA A 221 2.78 -17.86 -1.03
N SER A 222 2.12 -18.18 -2.14
CA SER A 222 1.58 -19.51 -2.41
C SER A 222 2.68 -20.53 -2.71
N ASN A 223 3.73 -20.14 -3.44
CA ASN A 223 4.91 -20.99 -3.61
C ASN A 223 5.67 -21.20 -2.32
N PHE A 224 5.80 -20.15 -1.49
CA PHE A 224 6.43 -20.29 -0.19
C PHE A 224 5.69 -21.32 0.66
N LEU A 225 4.37 -21.16 0.85
CA LEU A 225 3.56 -22.08 1.66
C LEU A 225 3.63 -23.53 1.17
N ARG A 226 3.55 -23.76 -0.15
CA ARG A 226 3.72 -25.10 -0.72
C ARG A 226 5.09 -25.69 -0.46
N SER A 227 6.16 -24.89 -0.57
CA SER A 227 7.52 -25.37 -0.25
C SER A 227 7.70 -25.69 1.24
N GLN A 228 6.85 -25.15 2.12
CA GLN A 228 6.81 -25.45 3.55
C GLN A 228 5.83 -26.60 3.90
N GLY A 229 5.22 -27.25 2.90
CA GLY A 229 4.34 -28.41 3.09
C GLY A 229 2.85 -28.10 3.30
N VAL A 230 2.41 -26.86 3.06
CA VAL A 230 0.98 -26.51 3.06
C VAL A 230 0.42 -26.77 1.66
N ASN A 231 -0.48 -27.74 1.53
CA ASN A 231 -0.89 -28.28 0.23
C ASN A 231 -2.17 -27.62 -0.34
N ASP A 232 -3.18 -27.36 0.50
CA ASP A 232 -4.47 -26.78 0.08
C ASP A 232 -4.42 -25.24 0.07
N VAL A 233 -3.62 -24.69 -0.84
CA VAL A 233 -3.38 -23.24 -0.96
C VAL A 233 -4.06 -22.69 -2.20
N HIS A 234 -4.92 -21.69 -1.99
CA HIS A 234 -5.67 -21.04 -3.04
C HIS A 234 -5.59 -19.52 -2.94
N HIS A 235 -5.68 -18.84 -4.08
CA HIS A 235 -5.69 -17.38 -4.09
C HIS A 235 -6.55 -16.74 -5.17
N LEU A 236 -7.04 -15.55 -4.86
CA LEU A 236 -7.92 -14.77 -5.71
C LEU A 236 -7.22 -14.27 -6.98
N LYS A 237 -7.66 -14.78 -8.14
CA LYS A 237 -7.18 -14.35 -9.46
C LYS A 237 -7.54 -12.89 -9.69
N GLY A 238 -6.52 -12.07 -9.95
CA GLY A 238 -6.64 -10.63 -10.14
C GLY A 238 -6.84 -9.80 -8.86
N GLY A 239 -6.80 -10.44 -7.68
CA GLY A 239 -6.86 -9.78 -6.38
C GLY A 239 -8.19 -9.07 -6.08
N ILE A 240 -8.17 -8.25 -5.02
CA ILE A 240 -9.33 -7.45 -4.58
C ILE A 240 -9.92 -6.64 -5.73
N HIS A 241 -9.09 -6.16 -6.65
CA HIS A 241 -9.52 -5.38 -7.81
C HIS A 241 -10.56 -6.14 -8.67
N LYS A 242 -10.23 -7.36 -9.13
CA LYS A 242 -11.16 -8.17 -9.94
C LYS A 242 -12.34 -8.67 -9.12
N TYR A 243 -12.16 -8.86 -7.82
CA TYR A 243 -13.27 -9.24 -6.95
C TYR A 243 -14.31 -8.13 -6.80
N LEU A 244 -13.89 -6.88 -6.60
CA LEU A 244 -14.82 -5.74 -6.51
C LEU A 244 -15.47 -5.40 -7.87
N GLU A 245 -14.81 -5.71 -9.00
CA GLU A 245 -15.45 -5.66 -10.33
C GLU A 245 -16.60 -6.68 -10.42
N ALA A 246 -16.40 -7.90 -9.91
CA ALA A 246 -17.39 -8.98 -9.94
C ALA A 246 -18.50 -8.83 -8.88
N PHE A 247 -18.18 -8.20 -7.74
CA PHE A 247 -19.08 -7.97 -6.61
C PHE A 247 -19.05 -6.49 -6.22
N PRO A 248 -19.78 -5.61 -6.95
CA PRO A 248 -19.75 -4.16 -6.72
C PRO A 248 -20.34 -3.71 -5.38
N ASP A 249 -21.06 -4.59 -4.69
CA ASP A 249 -21.56 -4.43 -3.32
C ASP A 249 -20.52 -4.79 -2.25
N GLY A 250 -19.34 -5.27 -2.66
CA GLY A 250 -18.25 -5.69 -1.80
C GLY A 250 -18.26 -7.18 -1.43
N GLY A 251 -19.36 -7.92 -1.61
CA GLY A 251 -19.46 -9.34 -1.25
C GLY A 251 -18.97 -9.64 0.18
N PHE A 252 -17.87 -10.38 0.35
CA PHE A 252 -17.18 -10.63 1.64
C PHE A 252 -16.05 -9.64 1.96
N PHE A 253 -15.68 -8.76 1.05
CA PHE A 253 -14.72 -7.68 1.30
C PHE A 253 -15.44 -6.50 1.97
N ARG A 254 -14.82 -5.95 3.01
CA ARG A 254 -15.35 -4.88 3.85
C ARG A 254 -14.36 -3.71 3.83
N GLY A 255 -14.85 -2.47 3.84
CA GLY A 255 -14.00 -1.28 3.80
C GLY A 255 -13.43 -0.96 2.41
N LYS A 256 -12.24 -0.36 2.39
CA LYS A 256 -11.60 0.18 1.18
C LYS A 256 -10.30 -0.59 0.84
N ASN A 257 -10.05 -0.78 -0.45
CA ASN A 257 -8.83 -1.36 -0.98
C ASN A 257 -7.75 -0.29 -1.16
N PHE A 258 -6.63 -0.42 -0.43
CA PHE A 258 -5.50 0.49 -0.58
C PHE A 258 -4.79 0.33 -1.94
N VAL A 259 -4.47 1.46 -2.58
CA VAL A 259 -3.73 1.52 -3.86
C VAL A 259 -2.53 2.45 -3.78
N PHE A 260 -1.50 2.13 -4.56
CA PHE A 260 -0.18 2.78 -4.49
C PHE A 260 -0.05 3.96 -5.46
N ASP A 261 -1.05 4.85 -5.46
CA ASP A 261 -1.11 6.08 -6.25
C ASP A 261 -1.96 7.16 -5.55
N LYS A 262 -2.13 8.35 -6.15
CA LYS A 262 -2.83 9.48 -5.51
C LYS A 262 -4.32 9.22 -5.19
N ARG A 263 -4.92 8.11 -5.66
CA ARG A 263 -6.26 7.70 -5.22
C ARG A 263 -6.28 7.19 -3.79
N VAL A 264 -5.18 6.60 -3.33
CA VAL A 264 -4.94 6.03 -1.98
C VAL A 264 -5.83 4.84 -1.64
N LEU A 265 -7.14 4.93 -1.89
CA LEU A 265 -8.16 3.97 -1.53
C LEU A 265 -9.17 3.83 -2.68
N MET A 266 -9.61 2.60 -2.94
CA MET A 266 -10.71 2.30 -3.85
C MET A 266 -11.71 1.40 -3.12
N GLY A 267 -12.96 1.81 -3.03
CA GLY A 267 -14.02 1.04 -2.36
C GLY A 267 -14.94 0.31 -3.34
N ALA A 268 -15.80 -0.55 -2.81
CA ALA A 268 -17.00 -0.99 -3.51
C ALA A 268 -17.88 0.23 -3.83
N GLN A 269 -18.55 0.26 -4.99
CA GLN A 269 -19.24 1.47 -5.46
C GLN A 269 -20.34 1.96 -4.50
N ASN A 270 -20.92 1.06 -3.71
CA ASN A 270 -22.07 1.33 -2.84
C ASN A 270 -21.82 1.00 -1.35
N SER A 271 -20.56 0.85 -0.93
CA SER A 271 -20.25 0.59 0.48
C SER A 271 -19.61 1.81 1.13
N ASN A 272 -20.26 2.32 2.18
CA ASN A 272 -19.74 3.34 3.09
C ASN A 272 -19.25 2.72 4.41
N GLU A 273 -19.01 1.41 4.43
CA GLU A 273 -18.57 0.74 5.64
C GLU A 273 -17.14 1.14 5.99
N ILE A 274 -16.99 1.75 7.18
CA ILE A 274 -15.69 2.13 7.73
C ILE A 274 -15.22 1.00 8.64
N VAL A 275 -14.30 0.18 8.15
CA VAL A 275 -13.64 -0.89 8.92
C VAL A 275 -12.50 -0.35 9.78
N GLY A 276 -11.86 0.72 9.29
CA GLY A 276 -10.72 1.35 9.95
C GLY A 276 -11.11 2.11 11.20
N LYS A 277 -10.13 2.32 12.06
CA LYS A 277 -10.26 3.08 13.30
C LYS A 277 -9.09 4.04 13.44
N CYS A 278 -9.37 5.21 13.98
CA CYS A 278 -8.35 6.15 14.39
C CYS A 278 -7.44 5.48 15.44
N MET A 279 -6.13 5.50 15.21
CA MET A 279 -5.14 4.90 16.12
C MET A 279 -5.09 5.57 17.51
N GLU A 280 -5.60 6.80 17.64
CA GLU A 280 -5.57 7.55 18.89
C GLU A 280 -6.88 7.44 19.70
N CYS A 281 -8.03 7.55 19.04
CA CYS A 281 -9.34 7.59 19.73
C CYS A 281 -10.29 6.45 19.38
N GLU A 282 -9.86 5.52 18.53
CA GLU A 282 -10.62 4.36 18.06
C GLU A 282 -11.92 4.66 17.28
N ALA A 283 -12.25 5.95 17.08
CA ALA A 283 -13.39 6.35 16.27
C ALA A 283 -13.26 5.80 14.83
N PRO A 284 -14.36 5.40 14.18
CA PRO A 284 -14.33 4.93 12.80
C PRO A 284 -13.61 5.93 11.90
N TYR A 285 -12.56 5.47 11.22
CA TYR A 285 -11.76 6.31 10.31
C TYR A 285 -10.99 5.43 9.32
N ASP A 286 -11.04 5.75 8.03
CA ASP A 286 -10.44 4.91 6.98
C ASP A 286 -9.66 5.70 5.93
N GLU A 287 -9.30 6.96 6.18
CA GLU A 287 -8.57 7.80 5.22
C GLU A 287 -7.07 7.91 5.56
N PHE A 288 -6.23 7.80 4.54
CA PHE A 288 -4.80 8.09 4.65
C PHE A 288 -4.46 9.41 3.95
N SER A 289 -3.45 10.11 4.47
CA SER A 289 -2.92 11.35 3.89
C SER A 289 -1.41 11.42 4.08
N GLY A 290 -0.70 11.99 3.11
CA GLY A 290 0.74 12.26 3.22
C GLY A 290 1.14 13.31 4.24
N ARG A 291 0.16 13.99 4.85
CA ARG A 291 0.37 14.79 6.05
C ARG A 291 0.46 13.93 7.31
N LYS A 292 -0.30 12.84 7.34
CA LYS A 292 -0.52 11.98 8.52
C LYS A 292 0.47 10.83 8.52
N VAL A 293 1.73 11.18 8.74
CA VAL A 293 2.85 10.22 8.70
C VAL A 293 3.57 10.21 10.03
N CYS A 294 4.08 9.04 10.41
CA CYS A 294 4.74 8.83 11.69
C CYS A 294 5.94 9.77 11.84
N THR A 295 6.02 10.49 12.96
CA THR A 295 7.11 11.43 13.26
C THR A 295 8.49 10.78 13.19
N VAL A 296 8.60 9.48 13.47
CA VAL A 296 9.86 8.74 13.50
C VAL A 296 10.20 8.12 12.13
N CYS A 297 9.30 7.30 11.59
CA CYS A 297 9.61 6.48 10.41
C CYS A 297 8.93 6.93 9.11
N ARG A 298 8.07 7.96 9.18
CA ARG A 298 7.28 8.49 8.05
C ARG A 298 6.33 7.49 7.39
N ASP A 299 6.00 6.37 8.02
CA ASP A 299 4.93 5.51 7.50
C ASP A 299 3.56 6.16 7.74
N LEU A 300 2.56 5.80 6.92
CA LEU A 300 1.21 6.34 7.04
C LEU A 300 0.59 5.94 8.38
N VAL A 301 -0.10 6.88 9.02
CA VAL A 301 -0.81 6.68 10.27
C VAL A 301 -2.29 6.92 10.03
N LEU A 302 -3.12 5.94 10.40
CA LEU A 302 -4.57 6.05 10.30
C LEU A 302 -5.09 6.82 11.51
N VAL A 303 -5.21 8.15 11.38
CA VAL A 303 -5.58 9.05 12.47
C VAL A 303 -6.58 10.10 11.99
N CYS A 304 -7.68 10.29 12.72
CA CYS A 304 -8.69 11.26 12.35
C CYS A 304 -8.15 12.70 12.46
N ASP A 305 -8.81 13.64 11.78
CA ASP A 305 -8.37 15.05 11.78
C ASP A 305 -8.32 15.62 13.19
N SER A 306 -9.35 15.39 14.01
CA SER A 306 -9.38 15.88 15.40
C SER A 306 -8.15 15.45 16.19
N CYS A 307 -7.79 14.16 16.15
CA CYS A 307 -6.58 13.67 16.83
C CYS A 307 -5.30 14.20 16.19
N TYR A 308 -5.21 14.30 14.87
CA TYR A 308 -4.03 14.85 14.19
C TYR A 308 -3.77 16.31 14.59
N TYR A 309 -4.81 17.15 14.59
CA TYR A 309 -4.72 18.56 14.99
C TYR A 309 -4.50 18.72 16.50
N ALA A 310 -5.14 17.91 17.34
CA ALA A 310 -4.90 17.90 18.80
C ALA A 310 -3.47 17.51 19.16
N ARG A 311 -2.80 16.76 18.28
CA ARG A 311 -1.40 16.35 18.39
C ARG A 311 -0.44 17.30 17.66
N HIS A 312 -0.92 18.45 17.17
CA HIS A 312 -0.13 19.42 16.39
C HIS A 312 0.62 18.79 15.20
N GLY A 313 0.02 17.75 14.58
CA GLY A 313 0.61 17.01 13.47
C GLY A 313 1.69 16.00 13.86
N GLU A 314 1.93 15.77 15.15
CA GLU A 314 2.95 14.86 15.69
C GLU A 314 2.32 13.54 16.12
N VAL A 315 2.16 12.66 15.14
CA VAL A 315 1.50 11.34 15.26
C VAL A 315 2.49 10.21 15.04
N HIS A 316 2.23 9.03 15.61
CA HIS A 316 3.14 7.90 15.60
C HIS A 316 2.42 6.64 15.12
N CYS A 317 3.10 5.81 14.33
CA CYS A 317 2.55 4.50 13.96
C CYS A 317 2.61 3.54 15.16
N ALA A 318 1.96 2.38 15.06
CA ALA A 318 1.93 1.36 16.12
C ALA A 318 3.34 1.03 16.66
N ASP A 319 4.31 0.80 15.78
CA ASP A 319 5.70 0.51 16.16
C ASP A 319 6.39 1.61 16.97
N HIS A 320 5.91 2.85 16.89
CA HIS A 320 6.51 4.03 17.52
C HIS A 320 5.58 4.68 18.55
N GLN A 321 4.47 4.03 18.91
CA GLN A 321 3.49 4.59 19.85
C GLN A 321 4.11 4.84 21.23
N TYR A 322 5.10 4.05 21.64
CA TYR A 322 5.86 4.25 22.88
C TYR A 322 6.64 5.58 22.93
N LEU A 323 6.83 6.25 21.79
CA LEU A 323 7.51 7.54 21.69
C LEU A 323 6.56 8.74 21.60
N LYS A 324 5.25 8.51 21.62
CA LYS A 324 4.26 9.55 21.30
C LYS A 324 4.33 10.78 22.19
N HIS A 325 4.74 10.65 23.45
CA HIS A 325 4.78 11.75 24.41
C HIS A 325 6.17 12.39 24.58
N CYS A 326 7.17 11.99 23.81
CA CYS A 326 8.53 12.51 24.00
C CYS A 326 9.35 12.67 22.71
N TYR A 327 8.88 12.16 21.58
CA TYR A 327 9.53 12.29 20.28
C TYR A 327 8.71 13.20 19.36
N VAL A 328 9.15 14.46 19.26
CA VAL A 328 8.51 15.55 18.53
C VAL A 328 9.53 16.17 17.59
N THR A 329 9.15 16.58 16.39
CA THR A 329 10.14 17.17 15.49
C THR A 329 10.17 18.68 15.51
N PHE A 330 9.02 19.33 15.62
CA PHE A 330 8.98 20.79 15.66
C PHE A 330 9.20 21.31 17.09
N LEU A 331 10.42 21.10 17.60
CA LEU A 331 10.83 21.45 18.97
C LEU A 331 10.77 22.95 19.26
N GLN A 332 10.71 23.81 18.23
CA GLN A 332 10.58 25.25 18.41
C GLN A 332 9.30 25.66 19.15
N TYR A 333 8.27 24.83 19.09
CA TYR A 333 6.96 25.07 19.70
C TYR A 333 6.80 24.54 21.12
N LEU A 334 7.88 23.98 21.71
CA LEU A 334 7.85 23.42 23.06
C LEU A 334 8.58 24.34 24.03
N PRO A 335 7.99 24.65 25.21
CA PRO A 335 8.67 25.40 26.24
C PRO A 335 9.83 24.58 26.82
N ARG A 336 10.80 25.29 27.43
CA ARG A 336 11.99 24.68 28.04
C ARG A 336 11.65 23.53 29.00
N LEU A 337 10.63 23.70 29.84
CA LEU A 337 10.23 22.70 30.83
C LEU A 337 9.80 21.38 30.16
N GLU A 338 8.95 21.46 29.13
CA GLU A 338 8.47 20.30 28.39
C GLU A 338 9.61 19.61 27.62
N LEU A 339 10.57 20.37 27.07
CA LEU A 339 11.77 19.81 26.45
C LEU A 339 12.62 18.98 27.44
N LEU A 340 12.76 19.44 28.68
CA LEU A 340 13.47 18.69 29.73
C LEU A 340 12.72 17.41 30.13
N GLU A 341 11.39 17.44 30.19
CA GLU A 341 10.56 16.26 30.43
C GLU A 341 10.66 15.23 29.29
N HIS A 342 10.64 15.71 28.05
CA HIS A 342 10.86 14.88 26.86
C HIS A 342 12.27 14.27 26.87
N GLN A 343 13.29 15.05 27.19
CA GLN A 343 14.67 14.58 27.31
C GLN A 343 14.77 13.44 28.33
N LYS A 344 14.27 13.65 29.55
CA LYS A 344 14.29 12.64 30.61
C LYS A 344 13.58 11.35 30.18
N SER A 345 12.41 11.48 29.56
CA SER A 345 11.65 10.33 29.06
C SER A 345 12.42 9.54 28.00
N LEU A 346 13.06 10.23 27.05
CA LEU A 346 13.88 9.61 26.01
C LEU A 346 15.15 8.96 26.59
N GLU A 347 15.78 9.54 27.61
CA GLU A 347 16.92 8.97 28.32
C GLU A 347 16.56 7.65 29.00
N MET A 348 15.40 7.59 29.67
CA MET A 348 14.87 6.35 30.26
C MET A 348 14.65 5.27 29.19
N ILE A 349 13.95 5.61 28.10
CA ILE A 349 13.72 4.67 26.99
C ILE A 349 15.04 4.20 26.38
N LEU A 350 16.02 5.09 26.24
CA LEU A 350 17.34 4.71 25.71
C LEU A 350 18.08 3.74 26.64
N ALA A 351 17.97 3.93 27.96
CA ALA A 351 18.54 3.02 28.95
C ALA A 351 17.92 1.62 28.81
N ASP A 352 16.59 1.52 28.78
CA ASP A 352 15.88 0.25 28.59
C ASP A 352 16.31 -0.46 27.29
N LEU A 353 16.42 0.29 26.18
CA LEU A 353 16.85 -0.25 24.89
C LEU A 353 18.33 -0.64 24.82
N LEU A 354 19.15 -0.19 25.76
CA LEU A 354 20.56 -0.60 25.89
C LEU A 354 20.69 -1.91 26.67
N GLU A 355 19.78 -2.16 27.60
CA GLU A 355 19.72 -3.41 28.36
C GLU A 355 19.09 -4.55 27.52
N ASP A 356 18.14 -4.23 26.64
CA ASP A 356 17.56 -5.19 25.70
C ASP A 356 18.57 -5.60 24.61
N LYS A 357 19.12 -6.82 24.76
CA LYS A 357 20.05 -7.43 23.79
C LYS A 357 19.45 -7.63 22.39
N GLY A 358 18.12 -7.70 22.28
CA GLY A 358 17.39 -7.80 21.01
C GLY A 358 17.08 -6.45 20.35
N SER A 359 17.32 -5.34 21.05
CA SER A 359 16.95 -4.02 20.57
C SER A 359 17.74 -3.60 19.33
N SER A 360 17.01 -3.01 18.37
CA SER A 360 17.57 -2.55 17.10
C SER A 360 18.53 -1.36 17.30
N LYS A 361 19.72 -1.45 16.69
CA LYS A 361 20.68 -0.33 16.61
C LYS A 361 20.04 0.95 16.06
N ASN A 362 19.12 0.82 15.11
CA ASN A 362 18.43 1.96 14.50
C ASN A 362 17.48 2.65 15.49
N LYS A 363 16.78 1.89 16.35
CA LYS A 363 15.92 2.47 17.40
C LYS A 363 16.76 3.33 18.37
N ARG A 364 17.85 2.78 18.89
CA ARG A 364 18.79 3.52 19.76
C ARG A 364 19.36 4.76 19.09
N ARG A 365 19.74 4.67 17.81
CA ARG A 365 20.24 5.82 17.04
C ARG A 365 19.19 6.91 16.90
N SER A 366 17.94 6.55 16.60
CA SER A 366 16.85 7.52 16.47
C SER A 366 16.64 8.32 17.75
N ILE A 367 16.66 7.65 18.91
CA ILE A 367 16.49 8.32 20.21
C ILE A 367 17.66 9.24 20.53
N ARG A 368 18.91 8.80 20.30
CA ARG A 368 20.10 9.66 20.50
C ARG A 368 20.06 10.90 19.61
N ASN A 369 19.67 10.75 18.35
CA ASN A 369 19.52 11.89 17.45
C ASN A 369 18.49 12.90 17.98
N GLN A 370 17.38 12.42 18.54
CA GLN A 370 16.36 13.26 19.14
C GLN A 370 16.86 13.97 20.41
N LEU A 371 17.59 13.26 21.28
CA LEU A 371 18.22 13.85 22.47
C LEU A 371 19.18 14.99 22.08
N ASN A 372 20.01 14.78 21.05
CA ASN A 372 20.92 15.81 20.55
C ASN A 372 20.16 17.05 20.03
N LYS A 373 19.02 16.84 19.33
CA LYS A 373 18.17 17.94 18.86
C LYS A 373 17.53 18.71 20.02
N ILE A 374 17.10 18.02 21.07
CA ILE A 374 16.56 18.65 22.27
C ILE A 374 17.67 19.46 22.97
N ALA A 375 18.86 18.90 23.16
CA ALA A 375 19.99 19.59 23.77
C ALA A 375 20.34 20.89 23.01
N ALA A 376 20.47 20.81 21.67
CA ALA A 376 20.73 21.98 20.84
C ALA A 376 19.60 23.03 20.94
N ARG A 377 18.33 22.60 21.05
CA ARG A 377 17.21 23.53 21.25
C ARG A 377 17.26 24.19 22.63
N LEU A 378 17.60 23.46 23.69
CA LEU A 378 17.75 24.01 25.04
C LEU A 378 18.85 25.07 25.08
N GLU A 379 20.00 24.80 24.46
CA GLU A 379 21.09 25.77 24.32
C GLU A 379 20.63 27.03 23.55
N ALA A 380 19.88 26.86 22.45
CA ALA A 380 19.34 27.99 21.70
C ALA A 380 18.34 28.83 22.50
N ILE A 381 17.53 28.21 23.37
CA ILE A 381 16.62 28.93 24.28
C ILE A 381 17.42 29.72 25.32
N ASP A 382 18.50 29.15 25.86
CA ASP A 382 19.35 29.82 26.85
C ASP A 382 20.12 31.00 26.23
N ALA A 383 20.50 30.89 24.96
CA ALA A 383 21.19 31.96 24.22
C ALA A 383 20.27 33.13 23.84
N ASP A 384 19.01 32.87 23.48
CA ASP A 384 18.03 33.90 23.10
C ASP A 384 16.59 33.53 23.56
N PRO A 385 16.25 33.85 24.82
CA PRO A 385 14.94 33.54 25.37
C PRO A 385 13.78 34.29 24.68
N GLU A 386 14.02 35.51 24.19
CA GLU A 386 12.98 36.33 23.55
C GLU A 386 12.61 35.76 22.18
N ALA A 387 13.58 35.38 21.35
CA ALA A 387 13.32 34.71 20.08
C ALA A 387 12.62 33.36 20.29
N ALA A 388 12.97 32.62 21.34
CA ALA A 388 12.28 31.39 21.69
C ALA A 388 10.81 31.64 22.09
N ALA A 389 10.54 32.68 22.89
CA ALA A 389 9.20 33.06 23.30
C ALA A 389 8.31 33.47 22.11
N ALA A 390 8.87 34.10 21.08
CA ALA A 390 8.14 34.49 19.87
C ALA A 390 7.49 33.29 19.16
N PHE A 391 8.17 32.14 19.09
CA PHE A 391 7.59 30.92 18.51
C PHE A 391 6.46 30.33 19.37
N LEU A 392 6.57 30.43 20.69
CA LEU A 392 5.57 29.93 21.63
C LEU A 392 4.30 30.79 21.63
N ALA A 393 4.40 32.06 21.25
CA ALA A 393 3.28 32.99 21.16
C ALA A 393 2.39 32.80 19.91
N LEU A 394 2.79 31.93 18.97
CA LEU A 394 1.99 31.65 17.76
C LEU A 394 0.74 30.83 18.10
N ASP A 395 -0.43 31.39 17.83
CA ASP A 395 -1.74 30.72 18.00
C ASP A 395 -2.67 31.00 16.79
N PRO A 396 -3.13 29.97 16.05
CA PRO A 396 -2.75 28.56 16.20
C PRO A 396 -1.30 28.32 15.78
N ARG A 397 -0.63 27.38 16.47
CA ARG A 397 0.70 26.90 16.07
C ARG A 397 0.62 26.28 14.66
N PRO A 398 1.48 26.71 13.71
CA PRO A 398 1.50 26.13 12.37
C PRO A 398 1.81 24.63 12.40
N ILE A 399 1.08 23.84 11.60
CA ILE A 399 1.37 22.43 11.40
C ILE A 399 2.15 22.27 10.10
N HIS A 400 3.41 21.92 10.25
CA HIS A 400 4.32 21.75 9.12
C HIS A 400 4.29 20.31 8.60
N CYS A 401 4.37 20.17 7.29
CA CYS A 401 4.52 18.86 6.67
C CYS A 401 5.86 18.24 7.07
N ARG A 402 5.79 17.01 7.56
CA ARG A 402 6.94 16.20 7.99
C ARG A 402 7.92 15.85 6.88
N THR A 403 7.50 16.00 5.62
CA THR A 403 8.28 15.61 4.45
C THR A 403 8.99 16.79 3.80
N CYS A 404 8.28 17.91 3.54
CA CYS A 404 8.88 19.09 2.89
C CYS A 404 9.03 20.32 3.81
N GLY A 405 8.53 20.28 5.05
CA GLY A 405 8.61 21.40 6.00
C GLY A 405 7.59 22.52 5.80
N LEU A 406 6.87 22.55 4.68
CA LEU A 406 5.86 23.58 4.40
C LEU A 406 4.58 23.34 5.23
N ASP A 407 4.00 24.41 5.77
CA ASP A 407 2.72 24.44 6.49
C ASP A 407 1.50 24.42 5.55
N THR A 408 1.68 24.83 4.31
CA THR A 408 0.67 24.79 3.23
C THR A 408 0.59 23.44 2.51
N CYS A 409 1.49 22.50 2.82
CA CYS A 409 1.54 21.23 2.10
C CYS A 409 0.38 20.31 2.48
N MET A 410 -0.35 19.83 1.47
CA MET A 410 -1.49 18.91 1.61
C MET A 410 -1.10 17.42 1.65
N GLY A 411 0.20 17.12 1.82
CA GLY A 411 0.72 15.74 1.84
C GLY A 411 1.12 15.20 0.48
N ASN A 412 0.98 16.00 -0.57
CA ASN A 412 1.38 15.62 -1.93
C ASN A 412 2.88 15.36 -2.07
N CYS A 413 3.73 15.79 -1.14
CA CYS A 413 5.17 15.51 -1.19
C CYS A 413 5.55 14.13 -0.61
N TRP A 414 4.63 13.38 0.02
CA TRP A 414 5.02 12.14 0.66
C TRP A 414 5.15 10.98 -0.32
N GLY A 415 6.28 10.27 -0.25
CA GLY A 415 6.46 8.95 -0.85
C GLY A 415 6.09 8.90 -2.32
N PHE A 416 5.02 8.16 -2.65
CA PHE A 416 4.58 8.01 -4.03
C PHE A 416 3.65 9.10 -4.56
N TRP A 417 3.24 10.04 -3.70
CA TRP A 417 2.47 11.22 -4.09
C TRP A 417 3.36 12.37 -4.58
N SER A 418 4.66 12.34 -4.24
CA SER A 418 5.61 13.45 -4.43
C SER A 418 5.78 13.90 -5.88
N ASP A 419 5.36 15.15 -6.16
CA ASP A 419 5.56 15.82 -7.45
C ASP A 419 7.05 16.10 -7.78
N GLU A 420 7.90 16.04 -6.76
CA GLU A 420 9.35 16.23 -6.87
C GLU A 420 10.08 14.95 -6.47
N VAL A 421 11.19 14.64 -7.14
CA VAL A 421 12.18 13.70 -6.62
C VAL A 421 12.78 14.36 -5.38
N LEU A 422 12.20 14.08 -4.21
CA LEU A 422 12.71 14.65 -2.97
C LEU A 422 14.18 14.25 -2.83
N PRO A 423 15.09 15.19 -2.50
CA PRO A 423 16.43 14.83 -2.12
C PRO A 423 16.37 13.84 -0.95
N ALA A 424 17.36 12.94 -0.88
CA ALA A 424 17.44 11.95 0.17
C ALA A 424 17.26 12.61 1.56
N PRO A 425 16.58 11.96 2.52
CA PRO A 425 16.42 12.51 3.86
C PRO A 425 17.80 12.88 4.41
N GLN A 426 18.01 14.17 4.63
CA GLN A 426 19.13 14.64 5.43
C GLN A 426 18.82 14.22 6.87
N ASN A 427 19.42 13.11 7.28
CA ASN A 427 19.30 12.55 8.63
C ASN A 427 19.97 13.44 9.67
#